data_AF-A0A0C2DEK2-F1
#
_entry.id   AF-A0A0C2DEK2-F1
#
_cell.length_a   1.000
_cell.length_b   1.000
_cell.length_c   1.000
_cell.angle_alpha   90.00
_cell.angle_beta   90.00
_cell.angle_gamma   90.00
#
_symmetry.space_group_name_H-M   'P 1'
#
loop_
_entity.id
_entity.type
_entity.pdbx_description
1 polymer ?
#
loop_
_entity_poly.entity_id
_entity_poly.type
_entity_poly.pdbx_seq_one_letter_code
_entity_poly.pdbx_strand_id
1 'polypeptide(L)'
;MLAAPACVALELPGSGQDEDSESGDDGCDPEGDPCDPTHALSGELILFVNARLSDDAFQTHLPLDEEGTYIGNAMYLYDPVRECEDGGNACRLTKLGHLRLDAQLGEVSVADKSLRKFVVRDLAWHPQQGLWAASFDSLNDEWSISGLEVPDWGRTDNLIGVERWVIPPGPAESPSTDPCYWFEAVSGLGFAGDELLLGVRGAGSKGLVTDGSLLRVNLSVLEQGHCVHPSDISQDPHYYACDVVCEQWCSFGQKLGVAGDVIEDLEGVGASAWLRSEDETVMALGHNELSSCVAPAPGEVATAEPDNVFIDDVVRGDEIEGLARVGGQLYGLSVFGKVYAIDEVTRVVTQIDDLEGLFPDDGLRLRGATEIVVPATR
;
A
#
# COMPACT_ATOMS: atom_id res chain seq x y z
N MET A 1 -21.32 -9.70 43.79
CA MET A 1 -19.98 -9.11 43.63
C MET A 1 -19.18 -10.17 42.86
N LEU A 2 -19.21 -10.25 41.52
CA LEU A 2 -18.98 -9.27 40.44
C LEU A 2 -17.58 -8.63 40.52
N ALA A 3 -16.65 -9.08 39.66
CA ALA A 3 -15.85 -8.27 38.71
C ALA A 3 -14.71 -9.12 38.07
N ALA A 4 -14.96 -9.56 36.82
CA ALA A 4 -14.24 -9.34 35.54
C ALA A 4 -12.67 -9.23 35.43
N PRO A 5 -12.11 -9.51 34.21
CA PRO A 5 -10.75 -9.98 33.90
C PRO A 5 -9.77 -8.85 33.47
N ALA A 6 -8.48 -9.18 33.26
CA ALA A 6 -7.54 -8.29 32.58
C ALA A 6 -6.45 -9.07 31.81
N CYS A 7 -6.72 -9.31 30.53
CA CYS A 7 -5.74 -9.38 29.44
C CYS A 7 -5.81 -8.03 28.72
N VAL A 8 -4.71 -7.53 28.14
CA VAL A 8 -4.80 -6.56 27.03
C VAL A 8 -4.45 -7.30 25.74
N ALA A 9 -5.35 -8.21 25.40
CA ALA A 9 -5.69 -8.51 24.02
C ALA A 9 -6.73 -7.45 23.60
N LEU A 10 -6.76 -7.05 22.33
CA LEU A 10 -7.99 -6.48 21.78
C LEU A 10 -9.08 -7.56 21.88
N GLU A 11 -10.07 -7.37 22.76
CA GLU A 11 -11.23 -8.25 22.86
C GLU A 11 -12.08 -8.12 21.59
N LEU A 12 -12.02 -9.14 20.73
CA LEU A 12 -13.13 -9.49 19.82
C LEU A 12 -14.14 -10.34 20.61
N PRO A 13 -15.47 -10.22 20.38
CA PRO A 13 -16.46 -11.03 21.07
C PRO A 13 -16.25 -12.51 20.73
N GLY A 14 -15.90 -13.30 21.75
CA GLY A 14 -15.40 -14.66 21.60
C GLY A 14 -16.37 -15.65 20.96
N SER A 15 -15.83 -16.49 20.08
CA SER A 15 -16.30 -17.86 19.85
C SER A 15 -15.35 -18.82 20.58
N GLY A 16 -15.91 -19.78 21.32
CA GLY A 16 -15.23 -20.47 22.41
C GLY A 16 -14.27 -21.60 22.07
N GLN A 17 -13.46 -21.92 23.10
CA GLN A 17 -12.90 -23.21 23.54
C GLN A 17 -12.02 -24.04 22.59
N ASP A 18 -10.71 -24.05 22.88
CA ASP A 18 -9.86 -25.20 23.30
C ASP A 18 -8.38 -24.90 22.92
N GLU A 19 -7.52 -24.57 23.90
CA GLU A 19 -6.54 -25.42 24.60
C GLU A 19 -5.29 -25.87 23.80
N ASP A 20 -4.14 -25.40 24.30
CA ASP A 20 -2.76 -25.90 24.25
C ASP A 20 -1.95 -25.90 22.94
N SER A 21 -0.99 -24.95 22.85
CA SER A 21 0.43 -25.29 22.61
C SER A 21 1.37 -24.11 22.87
N GLU A 22 2.45 -24.40 23.59
CA GLU A 22 3.54 -23.53 24.03
C GLU A 22 4.37 -22.98 22.85
N SER A 23 4.69 -21.68 22.88
CA SER A 23 5.79 -21.09 22.11
C SER A 23 6.30 -19.82 22.78
N GLY A 24 7.62 -19.71 22.92
CA GLY A 24 8.33 -18.43 22.94
C GLY A 24 8.49 -17.77 24.30
N ASP A 25 9.67 -17.95 24.89
CA ASP A 25 10.18 -17.24 26.06
C ASP A 25 10.37 -15.75 25.73
N ASP A 26 9.31 -14.94 25.89
CA ASP A 26 9.45 -13.48 26.01
C ASP A 26 9.60 -13.14 27.49
N GLY A 27 10.84 -12.81 27.87
CA GLY A 27 11.22 -12.34 29.19
C GLY A 27 10.54 -11.01 29.52
N CYS A 28 9.30 -11.06 30.01
CA CYS A 28 8.60 -9.94 30.62
C CYS A 28 8.24 -10.32 32.05
N ASP A 29 9.02 -9.81 33.00
CA ASP A 29 8.77 -9.98 34.43
C ASP A 29 7.54 -9.12 34.81
N PRO A 30 6.42 -9.70 35.29
CA PRO A 30 5.16 -8.97 35.51
C PRO A 30 5.19 -7.95 36.66
N GLU A 31 6.34 -7.77 37.34
CA GLU A 31 6.51 -6.84 38.46
C GLU A 31 7.46 -5.65 38.17
N GLY A 32 7.90 -5.45 36.92
CA GLY A 32 8.74 -4.31 36.49
C GLY A 32 7.98 -3.29 35.61
N ASP A 33 8.50 -2.06 35.53
CA ASP A 33 7.96 -0.92 34.77
C ASP A 33 7.29 -1.28 33.43
N PRO A 34 6.21 -0.57 33.02
CA PRO A 34 5.56 -0.82 31.74
C PRO A 34 6.60 -0.74 30.62
N CYS A 35 6.84 -1.87 29.94
CA CYS A 35 7.72 -1.90 28.80
C CYS A 35 7.09 -1.08 27.68
N ASP A 36 7.75 0.01 27.29
CA ASP A 36 7.34 0.77 26.11
C ASP A 36 7.50 -0.11 24.86
N PRO A 37 6.43 -0.31 24.06
CA PRO A 37 6.46 -1.16 22.88
C PRO A 37 7.33 -0.53 21.79
N THR A 38 8.59 -0.96 21.73
CA THR A 38 9.63 -0.41 20.87
C THR A 38 10.29 -1.49 20.01
N HIS A 39 11.01 -1.09 18.97
CA HIS A 39 11.79 -2.00 18.13
C HIS A 39 13.19 -1.48 17.82
N ALA A 40 14.08 -2.39 17.46
CA ALA A 40 15.49 -2.10 17.15
C ALA A 40 15.79 -1.89 15.66
N LEU A 41 14.82 -2.13 14.76
CA LEU A 41 15.02 -1.91 13.33
C LEU A 41 15.30 -0.43 13.03
N SER A 42 16.32 -0.17 12.22
CA SER A 42 16.75 1.17 11.82
C SER A 42 17.47 1.11 10.47
N GLY A 43 17.54 2.25 9.76
CA GLY A 43 18.16 2.32 8.44
C GLY A 43 17.16 2.16 7.30
N GLU A 44 17.67 1.72 6.15
CA GLU A 44 16.86 1.42 4.95
C GLU A 44 16.11 0.10 5.14
N LEU A 45 14.79 0.15 5.07
CA LEU A 45 13.89 -0.97 5.29
C LEU A 45 12.80 -0.99 4.22
N ILE A 46 12.08 -2.10 4.14
CA ILE A 46 10.86 -2.21 3.35
C ILE A 46 9.67 -1.99 4.30
N LEU A 47 8.86 -0.98 4.03
CA LEU A 47 7.60 -0.74 4.72
C LEU A 47 6.47 -1.30 3.86
N PHE A 48 5.65 -2.18 4.39
CA PHE A 48 4.48 -2.68 3.68
C PHE A 48 3.20 -2.59 4.49
N VAL A 49 2.07 -2.57 3.79
CA VAL A 49 0.75 -2.62 4.39
C VAL A 49 0.18 -4.04 4.25
N ASN A 50 -0.24 -4.59 5.38
CA ASN A 50 -1.01 -5.83 5.42
C ASN A 50 -2.50 -5.48 5.48
N ALA A 51 -3.21 -5.76 4.40
CA ALA A 51 -4.65 -5.65 4.35
C ALA A 51 -5.27 -6.97 4.81
N ARG A 52 -5.62 -7.06 6.10
CA ARG A 52 -6.28 -8.23 6.70
C ARG A 52 -7.40 -8.77 5.81
N LEU A 53 -7.31 -10.06 5.48
CA LEU A 53 -8.27 -10.73 4.62
C LEU A 53 -9.09 -11.84 5.36
N SER A 54 -10.39 -11.64 5.65
CA SER A 54 -11.42 -12.73 5.69
C SER A 54 -12.69 -12.57 4.78
N ASP A 55 -12.97 -13.59 3.94
CA ASP A 55 -13.94 -13.71 2.80
C ASP A 55 -15.36 -13.10 2.93
N ASP A 56 -15.87 -12.34 1.92
CA ASP A 56 -17.15 -11.57 1.87
C ASP A 56 -17.51 -10.74 3.14
N ALA A 57 -16.67 -10.84 4.18
CA ALA A 57 -16.76 -10.42 5.56
C ALA A 57 -15.65 -9.41 5.91
N PHE A 58 -14.87 -8.98 4.90
CA PHE A 58 -13.67 -8.17 5.05
C PHE A 58 -13.94 -6.73 5.42
N GLN A 59 -13.12 -6.16 6.29
CA GLN A 59 -13.20 -4.78 6.78
C GLN A 59 -14.36 -4.60 7.78
N THR A 60 -14.23 -5.25 8.93
CA THR A 60 -14.70 -4.61 10.16
C THR A 60 -13.49 -4.04 10.84
N HIS A 61 -13.16 -2.81 10.47
CA HIS A 61 -12.28 -2.01 11.30
C HIS A 61 -12.84 -1.99 12.72
N LEU A 62 -11.97 -2.20 13.69
CA LEU A 62 -12.40 -2.36 15.06
C LEU A 62 -12.70 -0.98 15.61
N PRO A 63 -13.90 -0.74 16.17
CA PRO A 63 -14.21 0.55 16.76
C PRO A 63 -13.26 0.81 17.92
N LEU A 64 -12.81 2.05 18.03
CA LEU A 64 -12.10 2.55 19.19
C LEU A 64 -13.10 3.21 20.16
N ASP A 65 -12.63 3.55 21.36
CA ASP A 65 -13.47 4.16 22.40
C ASP A 65 -14.06 5.52 22.00
N GLU A 66 -13.35 6.27 21.14
CA GLU A 66 -13.82 7.54 20.60
C GLU A 66 -14.87 7.29 19.50
N GLU A 67 -16.05 7.91 19.62
CA GLU A 67 -17.15 7.71 18.69
C GLU A 67 -16.75 8.05 17.25
N GLY A 68 -17.07 7.15 16.31
CA GLY A 68 -16.75 7.35 14.88
C GLY A 68 -15.31 7.03 14.50
N THR A 69 -14.50 6.49 15.41
CA THR A 69 -13.10 6.13 15.15
C THR A 69 -12.88 4.62 15.09
N TYR A 70 -11.98 4.17 14.21
CA TYR A 70 -11.74 2.75 13.94
C TYR A 70 -10.25 2.45 13.66
N ILE A 71 -9.84 1.21 13.93
CA ILE A 71 -8.52 0.66 13.59
C ILE A 71 -8.54 0.06 12.18
N GLY A 72 -7.70 0.60 11.28
CA GLY A 72 -7.53 0.16 9.90
C GLY A 72 -6.40 -0.86 9.68
N ASN A 73 -5.87 -0.86 8.45
CA ASN A 73 -4.79 -1.76 8.01
C ASN A 73 -3.56 -1.66 8.94
N ALA A 74 -2.85 -2.77 9.09
CA ALA A 74 -1.60 -2.80 9.85
C ALA A 74 -0.41 -2.56 8.91
N MET A 75 0.58 -1.82 9.38
CA MET A 75 1.83 -1.57 8.64
C MET A 75 2.99 -2.27 9.31
N TYR A 76 3.92 -2.76 8.51
CA TYR A 76 5.05 -3.58 8.95
C TYR A 76 6.34 -3.10 8.29
N LEU A 77 7.40 -3.08 9.08
CA LEU A 77 8.78 -2.90 8.62
C LEU A 77 9.42 -4.27 8.44
N TYR A 78 10.16 -4.43 7.35
CA TYR A 78 10.90 -5.62 7.00
C TYR A 78 12.34 -5.27 6.62
N ASP A 79 13.30 -5.95 7.24
CA ASP A 79 14.72 -5.84 6.94
C ASP A 79 15.18 -7.07 6.14
N PRO A 80 15.36 -6.95 4.81
CA PRO A 80 15.77 -8.08 3.98
C PRO A 80 17.20 -8.57 4.24
N VAL A 81 18.06 -7.75 4.85
CA VAL A 81 19.49 -8.04 5.02
C VAL A 81 19.86 -8.48 6.44
N ARG A 82 18.94 -8.34 7.40
CA ARG A 82 19.17 -8.81 8.78
C ARG A 82 19.31 -10.32 8.85
N GLU A 83 20.30 -10.77 9.61
CA GLU A 83 20.49 -12.18 9.95
C GLU A 83 19.82 -12.47 11.31
N CYS A 84 18.99 -13.51 11.36
CA CYS A 84 18.36 -13.96 12.61
C CYS A 84 19.21 -15.05 13.26
N GLU A 85 19.43 -14.95 14.57
CA GLU A 85 20.28 -15.88 15.33
C GLU A 85 19.74 -17.32 15.35
N ASP A 86 18.42 -17.48 15.27
CA ASP A 86 17.72 -18.76 15.21
C ASP A 86 17.72 -19.39 13.81
N GLY A 87 18.26 -18.69 12.80
CA GLY A 87 18.24 -19.10 11.40
C GLY A 87 16.87 -18.96 10.72
N GLY A 88 15.88 -18.38 11.41
CA GLY A 88 14.57 -18.04 10.87
C GLY A 88 14.55 -16.66 10.22
N ASN A 89 13.35 -16.10 10.07
CA ASN A 89 13.12 -14.79 9.47
C ASN A 89 12.29 -13.84 10.36
N ALA A 90 11.77 -14.32 11.49
CA ALA A 90 10.88 -13.53 12.37
C ALA A 90 11.53 -12.22 12.85
N CYS A 91 12.84 -12.23 13.11
CA CYS A 91 13.57 -11.04 13.56
C CYS A 91 13.65 -9.92 12.51
N ARG A 92 13.41 -10.22 11.22
CA ARG A 92 13.44 -9.25 10.11
C ARG A 92 12.19 -8.40 10.08
N LEU A 93 11.10 -8.87 10.68
CA LEU A 93 9.79 -8.28 10.59
C LEU A 93 9.41 -7.60 11.90
N THR A 94 8.78 -6.44 11.81
CA THR A 94 8.21 -5.76 12.98
C THR A 94 6.98 -4.98 12.56
N LYS A 95 5.93 -5.04 13.38
CA LYS A 95 4.75 -4.20 13.19
C LYS A 95 5.07 -2.75 13.58
N LEU A 96 4.75 -1.81 12.71
CA LEU A 96 4.88 -0.38 12.97
C LEU A 96 3.64 0.17 13.71
N GLY A 97 2.45 -0.29 13.32
CA GLY A 97 1.19 0.19 13.90
C GLY A 97 -0.01 -0.12 13.04
N HIS A 98 -1.10 0.61 13.28
CA HIS A 98 -2.32 0.56 12.50
C HIS A 98 -2.73 1.95 12.02
N LEU A 99 -3.43 2.00 10.88
CA LEU A 99 -4.10 3.22 10.44
C LEU A 99 -5.20 3.61 11.44
N ARG A 100 -5.28 4.90 11.77
CA ARG A 100 -6.39 5.52 12.49
C ARG A 100 -7.40 6.03 11.46
N LEU A 101 -8.64 5.57 11.56
CA LEU A 101 -9.71 5.98 10.68
C LEU A 101 -10.75 6.76 11.48
N ASP A 102 -10.98 8.01 11.15
CA ASP A 102 -11.94 8.87 11.86
C ASP A 102 -12.56 9.94 10.95
N ALA A 103 -13.27 10.89 11.56
CA ALA A 103 -13.98 11.96 10.87
C ALA A 103 -13.08 12.94 10.08
N GLN A 104 -11.76 12.93 10.29
CA GLN A 104 -10.84 13.73 9.47
C GLN A 104 -10.77 13.25 8.03
N LEU A 105 -11.24 12.02 7.75
CA LEU A 105 -11.35 11.43 6.42
C LEU A 105 -12.66 11.80 5.69
N GLY A 106 -13.40 12.78 6.21
CA GLY A 106 -14.65 13.29 5.65
C GLY A 106 -15.90 12.87 6.44
N GLU A 107 -16.83 13.82 6.58
CA GLU A 107 -18.16 13.59 7.15
C GLU A 107 -18.95 12.55 6.36
N VAL A 108 -18.80 12.55 5.02
CA VAL A 108 -19.40 11.52 4.14
C VAL A 108 -19.05 10.13 4.65
N SER A 109 -17.75 9.86 4.82
CA SER A 109 -17.23 8.55 5.21
C SER A 109 -17.75 8.05 6.57
N VAL A 110 -18.02 8.98 7.49
CA VAL A 110 -18.54 8.67 8.82
C VAL A 110 -20.03 8.37 8.76
N ALA A 111 -20.79 9.22 8.06
CA ALA A 111 -22.25 9.15 8.02
C ALA A 111 -22.78 7.93 7.25
N ASP A 112 -22.12 7.56 6.15
CA ASP A 112 -22.47 6.40 5.33
C ASP A 112 -21.82 5.08 5.82
N LYS A 113 -20.88 5.20 6.78
CA LYS A 113 -20.05 4.12 7.35
C LYS A 113 -19.01 3.56 6.37
N SER A 114 -18.62 4.34 5.36
CA SER A 114 -17.60 3.96 4.39
C SER A 114 -16.23 3.76 5.02
N LEU A 115 -15.95 4.44 6.15
CA LEU A 115 -14.72 4.22 6.91
C LEU A 115 -14.51 2.74 7.19
N ARG A 116 -15.58 2.00 7.56
CA ARG A 116 -15.52 0.55 7.81
C ARG A 116 -14.98 -0.24 6.65
N LYS A 117 -15.11 0.29 5.43
CA LYS A 117 -14.76 -0.34 4.17
C LYS A 117 -13.58 0.34 3.45
N PHE A 118 -12.93 1.29 4.10
CA PHE A 118 -11.74 1.99 3.61
C PHE A 118 -10.51 1.11 3.72
N VAL A 119 -9.68 1.06 2.67
CA VAL A 119 -8.41 0.33 2.68
C VAL A 119 -7.33 1.16 2.00
N VAL A 120 -6.16 1.24 2.64
CA VAL A 120 -4.91 1.62 1.98
C VAL A 120 -4.41 0.41 1.22
N ARG A 121 -4.15 0.62 -0.06
CA ARG A 121 -3.69 -0.43 -0.96
C ARG A 121 -2.20 -0.27 -1.16
N ASP A 122 -1.81 0.74 -1.89
CA ASP A 122 -0.44 0.92 -2.36
C ASP A 122 0.29 1.98 -1.52
N LEU A 123 1.62 1.93 -1.46
CA LEU A 123 2.43 2.80 -0.60
C LEU A 123 3.55 3.47 -1.39
N ALA A 124 3.86 4.71 -1.06
CA ALA A 124 5.03 5.40 -1.60
C ALA A 124 5.66 6.28 -0.53
N TRP A 125 6.98 6.34 -0.48
CA TRP A 125 7.70 7.18 0.45
C TRP A 125 8.67 8.12 -0.27
N HIS A 126 8.79 9.33 0.25
CA HIS A 126 9.77 10.31 -0.19
C HIS A 126 10.42 10.98 1.02
N PRO A 127 11.75 11.21 1.03
CA PRO A 127 12.43 11.78 2.18
C PRO A 127 11.92 13.18 2.59
N GLN A 128 11.43 13.96 1.63
CA GLN A 128 10.91 15.32 1.88
C GLN A 128 9.38 15.41 1.89
N GLN A 129 8.67 14.48 1.22
CA GLN A 129 7.19 14.51 1.14
C GLN A 129 6.52 13.57 2.15
N GLY A 130 7.29 12.71 2.81
CA GLY A 130 6.77 11.75 3.78
C GLY A 130 6.18 10.51 3.11
N LEU A 131 5.24 9.87 3.81
CA LEU A 131 4.60 8.63 3.40
C LEU A 131 3.24 8.93 2.76
N TRP A 132 2.99 8.29 1.62
CA TRP A 132 1.81 8.44 0.81
C TRP A 132 1.20 7.07 0.51
N ALA A 133 -0.08 7.08 0.16
CA ALA A 133 -0.84 5.88 -0.14
C ALA A 133 -1.89 6.11 -1.22
N ALA A 134 -2.14 5.08 -2.02
CA ALA A 134 -3.36 4.97 -2.79
C ALA A 134 -4.38 4.21 -1.94
N SER A 135 -5.59 4.73 -1.84
CA SER A 135 -6.63 4.17 -1.00
C SER A 135 -7.94 4.05 -1.76
N PHE A 136 -8.75 3.08 -1.34
CA PHE A 136 -10.03 2.80 -1.97
C PHE A 136 -11.13 2.70 -0.93
N ASP A 137 -12.19 3.43 -1.19
CA ASP A 137 -13.46 3.33 -0.48
C ASP A 137 -14.42 2.48 -1.31
N SER A 138 -14.52 1.21 -0.93
CA SER A 138 -15.34 0.25 -1.66
C SER A 138 -16.85 0.47 -1.51
N LEU A 139 -17.29 1.27 -0.53
CA LEU A 139 -18.71 1.57 -0.39
C LEU A 139 -19.14 2.66 -1.38
N ASN A 140 -18.28 3.66 -1.59
CA ASN A 140 -18.52 4.75 -2.53
C ASN A 140 -17.98 4.48 -3.94
N ASP A 141 -17.19 3.42 -4.12
CA ASP A 141 -16.51 3.08 -5.38
C ASP A 141 -15.53 4.20 -5.82
N GLU A 142 -14.78 4.73 -4.85
CA GLU A 142 -13.95 5.92 -5.03
C GLU A 142 -12.50 5.68 -4.62
N TRP A 143 -11.60 6.09 -5.51
CA TRP A 143 -10.17 6.14 -5.26
C TRP A 143 -9.76 7.47 -4.63
N SER A 144 -8.71 7.41 -3.82
CA SER A 144 -8.11 8.57 -3.19
C SER A 144 -6.59 8.44 -3.14
N ILE A 145 -5.95 9.60 -3.10
CA ILE A 145 -4.56 9.73 -2.66
C ILE A 145 -4.60 10.12 -1.19
N SER A 146 -3.72 9.53 -0.39
CA SER A 146 -3.66 9.76 1.05
C SER A 146 -2.25 10.07 1.51
N GLY A 147 -2.12 11.05 2.40
CA GLY A 147 -0.92 11.29 3.18
C GLY A 147 -0.99 10.48 4.47
N LEU A 148 0.10 9.85 4.86
CA LEU A 148 0.19 9.03 6.07
C LEU A 148 1.19 9.63 7.05
N GLU A 149 0.75 9.82 8.30
CA GLU A 149 1.59 10.35 9.38
C GLU A 149 1.90 9.25 10.39
N VAL A 150 3.18 8.86 10.47
CA VAL A 150 3.68 7.92 11.48
C VAL A 150 4.20 8.72 12.68
N PRO A 151 3.56 8.63 13.86
CA PRO A 151 3.93 9.45 15.01
C PRO A 151 5.34 9.16 15.53
N ASP A 152 5.71 7.88 15.66
CA ASP A 152 7.02 7.47 16.14
C ASP A 152 7.49 6.19 15.44
N TRP A 153 8.54 6.32 14.63
CA TRP A 153 9.15 5.21 13.89
C TRP A 153 9.89 4.20 14.77
N GLY A 154 10.06 4.44 16.07
CA GLY A 154 10.66 3.47 17.00
C GLY A 154 9.65 2.62 17.75
N ARG A 155 8.34 2.87 17.58
CA ARG A 155 7.25 2.20 18.29
C ARG A 155 6.52 1.19 17.42
N THR A 156 5.90 0.20 18.06
CA THR A 156 5.15 -0.85 17.37
C THR A 156 3.62 -0.72 17.49
N ASP A 157 3.16 0.22 18.33
CA ASP A 157 1.75 0.44 18.68
C ASP A 157 1.18 1.74 18.08
N ASN A 158 1.81 2.28 17.04
CA ASN A 158 1.37 3.54 16.44
C ASN A 158 -0.09 3.49 15.97
N LEU A 159 -0.78 4.61 16.17
CA LEU A 159 -1.98 4.98 15.43
C LEU A 159 -1.58 5.96 14.33
N ILE A 160 -1.41 5.44 13.13
CA ILE A 160 -0.92 6.14 11.94
C ILE A 160 -2.04 7.04 11.42
N GLY A 161 -1.78 8.35 11.37
CA GLY A 161 -2.72 9.34 10.86
C GLY A 161 -2.92 9.17 9.35
N VAL A 162 -4.12 9.48 8.87
CA VAL A 162 -4.47 9.42 7.45
C VAL A 162 -5.15 10.72 7.08
N GLU A 163 -4.59 11.45 6.13
CA GLU A 163 -5.27 12.52 5.41
C GLU A 163 -5.64 12.01 4.02
N ARG A 164 -6.86 12.24 3.57
CA ARG A 164 -7.40 11.64 2.35
C ARG A 164 -7.92 12.73 1.42
N TRP A 165 -7.54 12.65 0.15
CA TRP A 165 -8.11 13.45 -0.93
C TRP A 165 -8.78 12.51 -1.94
N VAL A 166 -10.10 12.57 -1.99
CA VAL A 166 -10.88 11.78 -2.97
C VAL A 166 -10.75 12.38 -4.35
N ILE A 167 -10.47 11.51 -5.32
CA ILE A 167 -10.36 11.91 -6.72
C ILE A 167 -11.76 12.29 -7.22
N PRO A 168 -11.96 13.52 -7.74
CA PRO A 168 -13.27 14.01 -8.08
C PRO A 168 -13.89 13.22 -9.25
N PRO A 169 -15.11 12.70 -9.11
CA PRO A 169 -15.79 12.00 -10.18
C PRO A 169 -16.30 12.97 -11.25
N GLY A 170 -16.50 12.49 -12.47
CA GLY A 170 -17.15 13.29 -13.51
C GLY A 170 -17.23 12.56 -14.85
N PRO A 171 -17.76 13.18 -15.91
CA PRO A 171 -17.86 12.57 -17.24
C PRO A 171 -16.50 12.36 -17.93
N ALA A 172 -16.29 11.23 -18.61
CA ALA A 172 -15.00 10.86 -19.23
C ALA A 172 -14.54 11.85 -20.30
N GLU A 173 -15.48 12.48 -21.00
CA GLU A 173 -15.22 13.48 -22.02
C GLU A 173 -14.92 14.88 -21.47
N SER A 174 -15.08 15.09 -20.15
CA SER A 174 -14.86 16.40 -19.54
C SER A 174 -13.39 16.63 -19.25
N PRO A 175 -12.82 17.79 -19.65
CA PRO A 175 -11.44 18.14 -19.29
C PRO A 175 -11.24 18.43 -17.79
N SER A 176 -12.34 18.58 -17.03
CA SER A 176 -12.31 18.76 -15.58
C SER A 176 -12.43 17.44 -14.81
N THR A 177 -12.43 16.31 -15.52
CA THR A 177 -12.54 15.00 -14.87
C THR A 177 -11.20 14.33 -14.83
N ASP A 178 -10.91 13.80 -13.64
CA ASP A 178 -9.63 13.22 -13.34
C ASP A 178 -9.41 11.88 -14.10
N PRO A 179 -8.28 11.72 -14.81
CA PRO A 179 -7.92 10.45 -15.43
C PRO A 179 -7.92 9.27 -14.45
N CYS A 180 -7.45 9.44 -13.22
CA CYS A 180 -7.43 8.37 -12.22
C CYS A 180 -8.83 7.85 -11.87
N TYR A 181 -9.88 8.65 -12.02
CA TYR A 181 -11.26 8.18 -11.84
C TYR A 181 -11.67 7.19 -12.94
N TRP A 182 -11.23 7.42 -14.18
CA TRP A 182 -11.68 6.66 -15.35
C TRP A 182 -10.77 5.53 -15.81
N PHE A 183 -9.48 5.58 -15.46
CA PHE A 183 -8.56 4.52 -15.82
C PHE A 183 -8.89 3.19 -15.11
N GLU A 184 -9.80 3.20 -14.11
CA GLU A 184 -10.31 2.05 -13.33
C GLU A 184 -9.19 1.14 -12.74
N ALA A 185 -9.32 0.74 -11.46
CA ALA A 185 -8.39 -0.20 -10.82
C ALA A 185 -6.91 0.26 -10.77
N VAL A 186 -6.68 1.33 -10.00
CA VAL A 186 -5.36 1.66 -9.43
C VAL A 186 -4.77 0.44 -8.72
N SER A 187 -3.46 0.28 -8.82
CA SER A 187 -2.77 -0.92 -8.36
C SER A 187 -1.28 -0.71 -8.07
N GLY A 188 -0.90 0.52 -7.78
CA GLY A 188 0.49 0.85 -7.47
C GLY A 188 0.63 2.31 -7.14
N LEU A 189 1.57 2.61 -6.25
CA LEU A 189 2.01 3.96 -5.99
C LEU A 189 3.53 3.96 -5.86
N GLY A 190 4.19 5.06 -6.21
CA GLY A 190 5.63 5.15 -6.03
C GLY A 190 6.18 6.51 -6.37
N PHE A 191 7.35 6.83 -5.83
CA PHE A 191 8.12 7.99 -6.25
C PHE A 191 9.19 7.59 -7.27
N ALA A 192 9.32 8.40 -8.32
CA ALA A 192 10.47 8.42 -9.21
C ALA A 192 11.04 9.84 -9.20
N GLY A 193 12.18 10.04 -8.52
CA GLY A 193 12.61 11.36 -8.05
C GLY A 193 11.52 12.03 -7.20
N ASP A 194 11.17 13.27 -7.55
CA ASP A 194 10.12 14.05 -6.87
C ASP A 194 8.70 13.77 -7.40
N GLU A 195 8.57 12.90 -8.42
CA GLU A 195 7.30 12.63 -9.09
C GLU A 195 6.57 11.47 -8.40
N LEU A 196 5.39 11.75 -7.83
CA LEU A 196 4.49 10.71 -7.36
C LEU A 196 3.74 10.11 -8.55
N LEU A 197 3.88 8.81 -8.75
CA LEU A 197 3.30 8.06 -9.85
C LEU A 197 2.31 7.02 -9.33
N LEU A 198 1.16 6.95 -9.97
CA LEU A 198 0.10 6.00 -9.72
C LEU A 198 0.06 4.96 -10.83
N GLY A 199 0.19 3.68 -10.47
CA GLY A 199 0.07 2.55 -11.38
C GLY A 199 -1.39 2.17 -11.63
N VAL A 200 -1.73 1.87 -12.88
CA VAL A 200 -3.08 1.42 -13.26
C VAL A 200 -3.03 0.07 -13.97
N ARG A 201 -3.99 -0.80 -13.63
CA ARG A 201 -4.24 -2.05 -14.36
C ARG A 201 -4.87 -1.76 -15.71
N GLY A 202 -4.39 -2.42 -16.77
CA GLY A 202 -5.06 -2.43 -18.08
C GLY A 202 -6.30 -3.34 -18.14
N ALA A 203 -6.93 -3.62 -17.00
CA ALA A 203 -8.11 -4.48 -16.88
C ALA A 203 -9.37 -3.62 -17.01
N GLY A 204 -9.60 -3.04 -18.19
CA GLY A 204 -10.75 -2.17 -18.36
C GLY A 204 -12.07 -2.87 -18.10
N SER A 205 -13.00 -2.19 -17.44
CA SER A 205 -14.41 -2.50 -17.52
C SER A 205 -15.15 -1.34 -18.22
N LYS A 206 -16.35 -1.59 -18.73
CA LYS A 206 -17.26 -0.57 -19.31
C LYS A 206 -16.78 0.18 -20.58
N GLY A 207 -15.84 -0.36 -21.35
CA GLY A 207 -15.54 0.15 -22.70
C GLY A 207 -14.70 1.43 -22.76
N LEU A 208 -13.89 1.68 -21.73
CA LEU A 208 -12.98 2.83 -21.59
C LEU A 208 -11.53 2.43 -21.93
N VAL A 209 -10.59 3.39 -21.88
CA VAL A 209 -9.16 3.15 -22.15
C VAL A 209 -8.63 2.10 -21.18
N THR A 210 -8.06 1.02 -21.70
CA THR A 210 -7.65 -0.18 -20.95
C THR A 210 -6.12 -0.36 -20.94
N ASP A 211 -5.41 0.74 -21.06
CA ASP A 211 -3.96 0.72 -21.23
C ASP A 211 -3.34 0.76 -19.85
N GLY A 212 -2.54 -0.25 -19.52
CA GLY A 212 -1.67 -0.18 -18.34
C GLY A 212 -0.86 1.10 -18.44
N SER A 213 -0.90 1.91 -17.39
CA SER A 213 -0.33 3.26 -17.42
C SER A 213 0.24 3.64 -16.07
N LEU A 214 1.20 4.58 -16.11
CA LEU A 214 1.56 5.39 -14.95
C LEU A 214 0.89 6.75 -15.11
N LEU A 215 0.23 7.21 -14.05
CA LEU A 215 -0.35 8.54 -13.97
C LEU A 215 0.47 9.36 -12.96
N ARG A 216 0.95 10.53 -13.36
CA ARG A 216 1.56 11.50 -12.46
C ARG A 216 0.47 12.10 -11.57
N VAL A 217 0.71 12.12 -10.26
CA VAL A 217 -0.14 12.75 -9.25
C VAL A 217 0.39 14.16 -8.97
N ASN A 218 -0.42 15.18 -9.24
CA ASN A 218 -0.05 16.56 -8.99
C ASN A 218 -0.24 16.92 -7.51
N LEU A 219 0.83 16.78 -6.73
CA LEU A 219 0.84 17.10 -5.30
C LEU A 219 0.43 18.55 -5.00
N SER A 220 0.75 19.50 -5.88
CA SER A 220 0.36 20.91 -5.67
C SER A 220 -1.16 21.16 -5.71
N VAL A 221 -1.94 20.22 -6.28
CA VAL A 221 -3.41 20.24 -6.20
C VAL A 221 -3.86 19.77 -4.82
N LEU A 222 -3.23 18.73 -4.26
CA LEU A 222 -3.56 18.21 -2.93
C LEU A 222 -3.18 19.21 -1.83
N GLU A 223 -2.05 19.91 -1.99
CA GLU A 223 -1.59 20.97 -1.08
C GLU A 223 -2.54 22.17 -0.98
N GLN A 224 -3.47 22.34 -1.94
CA GLN A 224 -4.53 23.36 -1.85
C GLN A 224 -5.60 23.01 -0.81
N GLY A 225 -5.59 21.77 -0.32
CA GLY A 225 -6.59 21.23 0.60
C GLY A 225 -7.77 20.60 -0.15
N HIS A 226 -8.94 20.69 0.48
CA HIS A 226 -10.16 20.03 0.02
C HIS A 226 -11.18 21.03 -0.51
N CYS A 227 -12.02 20.55 -1.41
CA CYS A 227 -13.09 21.34 -2.00
C CYS A 227 -14.41 20.57 -2.02
N VAL A 228 -15.52 21.31 -2.00
CA VAL A 228 -16.85 20.76 -2.17
C VAL A 228 -17.08 20.45 -3.65
N HIS A 229 -17.32 19.19 -3.98
CA HIS A 229 -17.66 18.80 -5.33
C HIS A 229 -19.13 19.15 -5.64
N PRO A 230 -19.46 19.79 -6.78
CA PRO A 230 -20.83 20.24 -7.06
C PRO A 230 -21.90 19.13 -7.11
N SER A 231 -21.50 17.89 -7.40
CA SER A 231 -22.42 16.74 -7.41
C SER A 231 -22.57 16.07 -6.05
N ASP A 232 -21.77 16.43 -5.05
CA ASP A 232 -21.85 15.86 -3.71
C ASP A 232 -23.08 16.39 -2.98
N ILE A 233 -23.92 15.48 -2.50
CA ILE A 233 -25.17 15.84 -1.80
C ILE A 233 -24.89 16.30 -0.37
N SER A 234 -23.83 15.78 0.26
CA SER A 234 -23.47 16.13 1.64
C SER A 234 -22.85 17.54 1.73
N GLN A 235 -22.25 18.01 0.63
CA GLN A 235 -21.49 19.26 0.54
C GLN A 235 -20.29 19.26 1.49
N ASP A 236 -19.64 18.10 1.65
CA ASP A 236 -18.52 17.93 2.56
C ASP A 236 -17.29 18.71 2.06
N PRO A 237 -16.81 19.72 2.81
CA PRO A 237 -15.67 20.53 2.40
C PRO A 237 -14.32 19.84 2.63
N HIS A 238 -14.29 18.63 3.20
CA HIS A 238 -13.08 17.91 3.60
C HIS A 238 -12.85 16.61 2.82
N TYR A 239 -13.58 16.38 1.72
CA TYR A 239 -13.60 15.08 1.05
C TYR A 239 -12.82 15.05 -0.27
N TYR A 240 -13.19 15.90 -1.24
CA TYR A 240 -12.62 15.84 -2.58
C TYR A 240 -11.38 16.72 -2.75
N ALA A 241 -10.47 16.30 -3.62
CA ALA A 241 -9.44 17.17 -4.17
C ALA A 241 -10.06 18.33 -4.95
N CYS A 242 -9.35 19.46 -5.00
CA CYS A 242 -9.88 20.70 -5.56
C CYS A 242 -9.90 20.78 -7.08
N ASP A 243 -9.08 19.99 -7.77
CA ASP A 243 -8.97 19.99 -9.23
C ASP A 243 -8.52 18.60 -9.72
N VAL A 244 -8.31 18.48 -11.03
CA VAL A 244 -7.68 17.30 -11.65
C VAL A 244 -6.29 17.08 -11.05
N VAL A 245 -6.11 15.94 -10.42
CA VAL A 245 -4.89 15.50 -9.75
C VAL A 245 -4.01 14.72 -10.72
N CYS A 246 -4.58 13.88 -11.58
CA CYS A 246 -3.79 12.96 -12.39
C CYS A 246 -3.57 13.40 -13.84
N GLU A 247 -2.39 13.10 -14.36
CA GLU A 247 -2.03 13.22 -15.77
C GLU A 247 -1.33 11.95 -16.25
N GLN A 248 -1.66 11.44 -17.45
CA GLN A 248 -0.97 10.26 -17.96
C GLN A 248 0.51 10.56 -18.23
N TRP A 249 1.39 9.73 -17.69
CA TRP A 249 2.84 9.90 -17.70
C TRP A 249 3.53 8.87 -18.61
N CYS A 250 3.14 7.60 -18.48
CA CYS A 250 3.61 6.53 -19.36
C CYS A 250 2.47 5.59 -19.73
N SER A 251 2.57 4.98 -20.92
CA SER A 251 1.73 3.85 -21.33
C SER A 251 2.58 2.59 -21.55
N PHE A 252 2.12 1.49 -20.95
CA PHE A 252 2.59 0.13 -21.19
C PHE A 252 1.80 -0.57 -22.31
N GLY A 253 0.73 0.05 -22.80
CA GLY A 253 -0.13 -0.48 -23.84
C GLY A 253 -1.31 -1.30 -23.32
N GLN A 254 -2.12 -1.78 -24.27
CA GLN A 254 -3.37 -2.47 -24.00
C GLN A 254 -3.15 -3.86 -23.39
N LYS A 255 -4.00 -4.20 -22.41
CA LYS A 255 -4.08 -5.54 -21.79
C LYS A 255 -2.83 -5.96 -20.99
N LEU A 256 -1.90 -5.02 -20.79
CA LEU A 256 -0.89 -5.10 -19.74
C LEU A 256 -1.36 -4.24 -18.58
N GLY A 257 -1.11 -4.68 -17.35
CA GLY A 257 -1.43 -3.93 -16.16
C GLY A 257 -0.22 -3.79 -15.27
N VAL A 258 -0.12 -2.65 -14.60
CA VAL A 258 0.78 -2.54 -13.45
C VAL A 258 0.29 -3.51 -12.38
N ALA A 259 1.16 -4.36 -11.87
CA ALA A 259 0.81 -5.37 -10.87
C ALA A 259 0.72 -4.75 -9.47
N GLY A 260 1.63 -3.83 -9.17
CA GLY A 260 1.93 -3.28 -7.85
C GLY A 260 2.59 -1.91 -7.89
N ASP A 261 3.35 -1.62 -6.84
CA ASP A 261 4.06 -0.34 -6.67
C ASP A 261 5.02 0.01 -7.81
N VAL A 262 5.30 1.31 -7.87
CA VAL A 262 6.17 1.94 -8.86
C VAL A 262 7.47 2.31 -8.15
N ILE A 263 8.59 2.26 -8.86
CA ILE A 263 9.88 2.65 -8.28
C ILE A 263 10.70 3.45 -9.29
N GLU A 264 11.62 4.29 -8.82
CA GLU A 264 12.62 4.91 -9.68
C GLU A 264 13.42 3.83 -10.44
N ASP A 265 13.66 4.08 -11.73
CA ASP A 265 14.44 3.18 -12.56
C ASP A 265 15.91 3.13 -12.14
N LEU A 266 16.63 2.08 -12.54
CA LEU A 266 18.02 1.86 -12.14
C LEU A 266 18.96 3.02 -12.55
N GLU A 267 18.62 3.73 -13.62
CA GLU A 267 19.42 4.85 -14.13
C GLU A 267 19.07 6.20 -13.50
N GLY A 268 17.97 6.29 -12.72
CA GLY A 268 17.49 7.51 -12.10
C GLY A 268 16.96 8.55 -13.09
N VAL A 269 16.47 8.10 -14.26
CA VAL A 269 15.97 8.96 -15.34
C VAL A 269 14.48 8.76 -15.61
N GLY A 270 13.86 7.82 -14.91
CA GLY A 270 12.51 7.38 -15.17
C GLY A 270 11.93 6.55 -14.03
N ALA A 271 10.92 5.76 -14.36
CA ALA A 271 10.22 4.91 -13.42
C ALA A 271 10.08 3.50 -13.98
N SER A 272 10.18 2.52 -13.10
CA SER A 272 9.97 1.11 -13.37
C SER A 272 8.74 0.61 -12.64
N ALA A 273 8.02 -0.33 -13.25
CA ALA A 273 6.89 -1.00 -12.65
C ALA A 273 6.91 -2.49 -13.00
N TRP A 274 6.43 -3.31 -12.06
CA TRP A 274 6.19 -4.72 -12.33
C TRP A 274 4.90 -4.85 -13.13
N LEU A 275 4.98 -5.48 -14.31
CA LEU A 275 3.85 -5.66 -15.20
C LEU A 275 3.31 -7.08 -15.14
N ARG A 276 2.00 -7.19 -15.27
CA ARG A 276 1.28 -8.45 -15.40
C ARG A 276 0.35 -8.41 -16.61
N SER A 277 0.01 -9.60 -17.10
CA SER A 277 -0.86 -9.74 -18.25
C SER A 277 -2.33 -9.80 -17.82
N GLU A 278 -3.18 -9.04 -18.50
CA GLU A 278 -4.63 -9.20 -18.40
C GLU A 278 -5.19 -10.13 -19.49
N ASP A 279 -4.38 -10.45 -20.51
CA ASP A 279 -4.77 -11.25 -21.67
C ASP A 279 -3.57 -12.06 -22.23
N GLU A 280 -3.74 -13.38 -22.30
CA GLU A 280 -2.68 -14.30 -22.77
C GLU A 280 -2.18 -14.03 -24.20
N THR A 281 -2.92 -13.25 -25.00
CA THR A 281 -2.52 -12.87 -26.37
C THR A 281 -1.41 -11.83 -26.42
N VAL A 282 -1.18 -11.06 -25.35
CA VAL A 282 -0.09 -10.07 -25.26
C VAL A 282 1.11 -10.59 -24.47
N MET A 283 0.85 -11.30 -23.37
CA MET A 283 1.86 -11.85 -22.48
C MET A 283 1.25 -13.03 -21.72
N ALA A 284 2.03 -14.08 -21.45
CA ALA A 284 1.50 -15.25 -20.74
C ALA A 284 0.99 -14.84 -19.34
N LEU A 285 -0.14 -15.40 -18.90
CA LEU A 285 -0.80 -14.97 -17.65
C LEU A 285 0.04 -15.21 -16.38
N GLY A 286 1.00 -16.14 -16.41
CA GLY A 286 1.94 -16.38 -15.31
C GLY A 286 3.27 -15.66 -15.46
N HIS A 287 3.48 -14.94 -16.57
CA HIS A 287 4.67 -14.15 -16.81
C HIS A 287 4.47 -12.76 -16.22
N ASN A 288 5.42 -12.32 -15.40
CA ASN A 288 5.45 -10.95 -14.92
C ASN A 288 6.85 -10.39 -15.18
N GLU A 289 6.92 -9.15 -15.66
CA GLU A 289 8.16 -8.52 -16.10
C GLU A 289 8.30 -7.10 -15.56
N LEU A 290 9.54 -6.68 -15.28
CA LEU A 290 9.86 -5.29 -15.04
C LEU A 290 9.92 -4.54 -16.37
N SER A 291 9.27 -3.39 -16.42
CA SER A 291 9.38 -2.46 -17.54
C SER A 291 9.57 -1.04 -17.02
N SER A 292 10.31 -0.26 -17.79
CA SER A 292 10.68 1.10 -17.44
C SER A 292 10.20 2.11 -18.48
N CYS A 293 9.92 3.32 -18.03
CA CYS A 293 9.72 4.47 -18.92
C CYS A 293 10.62 5.61 -18.48
N VAL A 294 11.31 6.21 -19.45
CA VAL A 294 12.06 7.45 -19.23
C VAL A 294 11.08 8.60 -18.98
N ALA A 295 11.44 9.53 -18.10
CA ALA A 295 10.61 10.69 -17.81
C ALA A 295 10.24 11.46 -19.09
N PRO A 296 8.94 11.65 -19.37
CA PRO A 296 8.48 12.37 -20.55
C PRO A 296 8.73 13.88 -20.41
N ALA A 297 8.84 14.55 -21.55
CA ALA A 297 8.76 16.01 -21.56
C ALA A 297 7.33 16.47 -21.16
N PRO A 298 7.16 17.70 -20.62
CA PRO A 298 5.84 18.20 -20.24
C PRO A 298 4.82 18.14 -21.40
N GLY A 299 3.67 17.51 -21.15
CA GLY A 299 2.61 17.31 -22.14
C GLY A 299 2.82 16.15 -23.11
N GLU A 300 3.87 15.35 -22.94
CA GLU A 300 4.11 14.11 -23.68
C GLU A 300 3.83 12.88 -22.80
N VAL A 301 3.56 11.74 -23.44
CA VAL A 301 3.39 10.44 -22.77
C VAL A 301 4.53 9.54 -23.18
N ALA A 302 5.27 9.01 -22.21
CA ALA A 302 6.35 8.07 -22.46
C ALA A 302 5.81 6.71 -22.93
N THR A 303 6.63 6.00 -23.70
CA THR A 303 6.37 4.59 -24.05
C THR A 303 7.31 3.73 -23.22
N ALA A 304 6.77 2.67 -22.63
CA ALA A 304 7.57 1.75 -21.84
C ALA A 304 8.47 0.86 -22.71
N GLU A 305 9.60 0.47 -22.13
CA GLU A 305 10.50 -0.55 -22.66
C GLU A 305 10.69 -1.68 -21.63
N PRO A 306 10.67 -2.96 -22.06
CA PRO A 306 10.88 -4.08 -21.14
C PRO A 306 12.35 -4.18 -20.72
N ASP A 307 12.57 -4.33 -19.42
CA ASP A 307 13.93 -4.44 -18.86
C ASP A 307 14.52 -5.85 -19.04
N ASN A 308 13.68 -6.79 -19.49
CA ASN A 308 13.98 -8.22 -19.60
C ASN A 308 14.35 -8.86 -18.25
N VAL A 309 13.81 -8.32 -17.16
CA VAL A 309 13.83 -8.90 -15.82
C VAL A 309 12.44 -9.47 -15.58
N PHE A 310 12.31 -10.78 -15.39
CA PHE A 310 11.01 -11.40 -15.30
C PHE A 310 11.02 -12.63 -14.40
N ILE A 311 9.82 -13.03 -13.98
CA ILE A 311 9.56 -14.30 -13.33
C ILE A 311 8.36 -14.96 -13.98
N ASP A 312 8.55 -16.22 -14.36
CA ASP A 312 7.51 -17.08 -14.88
C ASP A 312 6.82 -17.84 -13.74
N ASP A 313 5.67 -18.45 -14.06
CA ASP A 313 4.92 -19.32 -13.15
C ASP A 313 4.42 -18.63 -11.85
N VAL A 314 4.28 -17.30 -11.86
CA VAL A 314 3.59 -16.57 -10.79
C VAL A 314 2.10 -16.89 -10.86
N VAL A 315 1.55 -17.33 -9.73
CA VAL A 315 0.11 -17.63 -9.65
C VAL A 315 -0.66 -16.32 -9.65
N ARG A 316 -1.71 -16.23 -10.48
CA ARG A 316 -2.62 -15.07 -10.47
C ARG A 316 -3.25 -14.91 -9.08
N GLY A 317 -3.19 -13.72 -8.50
CA GLY A 317 -3.54 -13.43 -7.11
C GLY A 317 -2.36 -13.50 -6.12
N ASP A 318 -1.18 -13.94 -6.56
CA ASP A 318 0.11 -13.90 -5.85
C ASP A 318 1.12 -13.01 -6.59
N GLU A 319 0.63 -11.98 -7.28
CA GLU A 319 1.51 -11.07 -8.02
C GLU A 319 2.45 -10.32 -7.07
N ILE A 320 3.58 -9.84 -7.62
CA ILE A 320 4.47 -8.91 -6.91
C ILE A 320 3.75 -7.55 -6.88
N GLU A 321 3.10 -7.26 -5.75
CA GLU A 321 2.40 -5.99 -5.52
C GLU A 321 3.32 -4.93 -4.87
N GLY A 322 4.42 -5.33 -4.21
CA GLY A 322 5.36 -4.40 -3.57
C GLY A 322 6.73 -4.35 -4.24
N LEU A 323 7.28 -3.15 -4.44
CA LEU A 323 8.66 -2.91 -4.91
C LEU A 323 9.40 -1.94 -4.00
N ALA A 324 10.61 -2.30 -3.58
CA ALA A 324 11.44 -1.45 -2.73
C ALA A 324 12.93 -1.69 -2.99
N ARG A 325 13.75 -0.64 -3.00
CA ARG A 325 15.21 -0.77 -3.14
C ARG A 325 15.87 -0.49 -1.80
N VAL A 326 16.51 -1.52 -1.25
CA VAL A 326 17.23 -1.44 0.04
C VAL A 326 18.70 -1.72 -0.21
N GLY A 327 19.58 -0.79 0.16
CA GLY A 327 21.01 -0.89 -0.09
C GLY A 327 21.38 -0.97 -1.58
N GLY A 328 20.55 -0.39 -2.46
CA GLY A 328 20.72 -0.44 -3.92
C GLY A 328 20.27 -1.74 -4.58
N GLN A 329 19.77 -2.71 -3.81
CA GLN A 329 19.21 -3.97 -4.32
C GLN A 329 17.68 -3.84 -4.41
N LEU A 330 17.09 -4.15 -5.56
CA LEU A 330 15.64 -4.18 -5.71
C LEU A 330 15.06 -5.46 -5.09
N TYR A 331 13.97 -5.31 -4.35
CA TYR A 331 13.20 -6.39 -3.77
C TYR A 331 11.75 -6.31 -4.25
N GLY A 332 11.18 -7.47 -4.56
CA GLY A 332 9.77 -7.63 -4.88
C GLY A 332 9.07 -8.41 -3.77
N LEU A 333 7.92 -7.93 -3.32
CA LEU A 333 7.08 -8.62 -2.35
C LEU A 333 5.76 -9.03 -3.00
N SER A 334 5.47 -10.32 -2.94
CA SER A 334 4.21 -10.87 -3.42
C SER A 334 3.07 -10.65 -2.43
N VAL A 335 1.83 -10.70 -2.93
CA VAL A 335 0.61 -10.60 -2.11
C VAL A 335 0.63 -11.56 -0.92
N PHE A 336 1.13 -12.79 -1.10
CA PHE A 336 1.16 -13.79 -0.01
C PHE A 336 2.42 -13.75 0.86
N GLY A 337 3.37 -12.85 0.59
CA GLY A 337 4.53 -12.64 1.46
C GLY A 337 5.82 -13.35 1.06
N LYS A 338 5.88 -13.97 -0.13
CA LYS A 338 7.18 -14.34 -0.71
C LYS A 338 7.96 -13.08 -1.05
N VAL A 339 9.24 -13.10 -0.70
CA VAL A 339 10.18 -12.00 -0.94
C VAL A 339 11.19 -12.43 -1.98
N TYR A 340 11.37 -11.60 -3.01
CA TYR A 340 12.29 -11.83 -4.10
C TYR A 340 13.37 -10.76 -4.12
N ALA A 341 14.65 -11.17 -4.24
CA ALA A 341 15.72 -10.29 -4.64
C ALA A 341 15.77 -10.25 -6.17
N ILE A 342 15.77 -9.04 -6.74
CA ILE A 342 15.69 -8.80 -8.18
C ILE A 342 16.97 -8.10 -8.64
N ASP A 343 17.88 -8.83 -9.25
CA ASP A 343 19.08 -8.23 -9.84
C ASP A 343 18.74 -7.70 -11.24
N GLU A 344 18.57 -6.39 -11.36
CA GLU A 344 18.23 -5.68 -12.60
C GLU A 344 19.35 -5.77 -13.66
N VAL A 345 20.61 -5.98 -13.24
CA VAL A 345 21.78 -6.04 -14.13
C VAL A 345 21.98 -7.44 -14.70
N THR A 346 21.97 -8.46 -13.83
CA THR A 346 22.10 -9.86 -14.27
C THR A 346 20.77 -10.47 -14.71
N ARG A 347 19.66 -9.76 -14.45
CA ARG A 347 18.28 -10.13 -14.82
C ARG A 347 17.83 -11.43 -14.16
N VAL A 348 18.23 -11.59 -12.90
CA VAL A 348 17.92 -12.78 -12.11
C VAL A 348 16.99 -12.39 -10.97
N VAL A 349 15.87 -13.10 -10.88
CA VAL A 349 14.91 -13.01 -9.77
C VAL A 349 15.09 -14.25 -8.90
N THR A 350 15.34 -14.07 -7.61
CA THR A 350 15.55 -15.17 -6.64
C THR A 350 14.63 -14.98 -5.44
N GLN A 351 13.82 -15.98 -5.11
CA GLN A 351 13.10 -15.99 -3.85
C GLN A 351 14.10 -16.15 -2.69
N ILE A 352 14.09 -15.23 -1.74
CA ILE A 352 15.02 -15.21 -0.60
C ILE A 352 14.33 -15.42 0.75
N ASP A 353 13.01 -15.24 0.81
CA ASP A 353 12.25 -15.35 2.04
C ASP A 353 10.78 -15.72 1.79
N ASP A 354 10.10 -16.12 2.86
CA ASP A 354 8.66 -16.40 2.88
C ASP A 354 8.05 -16.00 4.23
N LEU A 355 7.27 -14.93 4.22
CA LEU A 355 6.66 -14.34 5.40
C LEU A 355 5.30 -14.96 5.76
N GLU A 356 4.72 -15.82 4.91
CA GLU A 356 3.35 -16.33 5.08
C GLU A 356 3.13 -16.95 6.47
N GLY A 357 4.09 -17.77 6.92
CA GLY A 357 4.03 -18.46 8.20
C GLY A 357 4.08 -17.56 9.44
N LEU A 358 4.44 -16.28 9.29
CA LEU A 358 4.48 -15.30 10.39
C LEU A 358 3.12 -14.63 10.66
N PHE A 359 2.10 -14.91 9.83
CA PHE A 359 0.77 -14.29 9.92
C PHE A 359 -0.36 -15.35 10.02
N PRO A 360 -0.51 -16.05 11.16
CA PRO A 360 -1.57 -17.06 11.34
C PRO A 360 -2.98 -16.46 11.50
N ASP A 361 -3.99 -17.33 11.43
CA ASP A 361 -5.43 -17.11 11.62
C ASP A 361 -6.15 -16.20 10.60
N ASP A 362 -5.46 -15.23 9.96
CA ASP A 362 -6.04 -14.30 8.96
C ASP A 362 -5.13 -14.01 7.74
N GLY A 363 -3.94 -14.62 7.66
CA GLY A 363 -3.03 -14.58 6.50
C GLY A 363 -2.39 -13.22 6.18
N LEU A 364 -1.17 -13.24 5.65
CA LEU A 364 -0.54 -12.05 5.07
C LEU A 364 -1.16 -11.74 3.71
N ARG A 365 -1.57 -10.48 3.53
CA ARG A 365 -2.03 -9.94 2.25
C ARG A 365 -1.45 -8.57 2.03
N LEU A 366 -0.27 -8.57 1.44
CA LEU A 366 0.42 -7.36 1.06
C LEU A 366 -0.39 -6.67 -0.04
N ARG A 367 -0.58 -5.35 0.11
CA ARG A 367 -1.22 -4.51 -0.91
C ARG A 367 -0.32 -3.41 -1.46
N GLY A 368 0.82 -3.18 -0.81
CA GLY A 368 1.82 -2.23 -1.21
C GLY A 368 3.02 -2.30 -0.28
N ALA A 369 4.19 -2.00 -0.81
CA ALA A 369 5.46 -1.88 -0.15
C ALA A 369 6.29 -0.74 -0.76
N THR A 370 6.99 0.00 0.08
CA THR A 370 7.93 1.05 -0.34
C THR A 370 9.22 0.91 0.46
N GLU A 371 10.32 1.38 -0.13
CA GLU A 371 11.52 1.61 0.65
C GLU A 371 11.31 2.78 1.62
N ILE A 372 11.92 2.70 2.79
CA ILE A 372 11.93 3.79 3.75
C ILE A 372 13.24 3.85 4.50
N VAL A 373 13.67 5.06 4.85
CA VAL A 373 14.72 5.27 5.85
C VAL A 373 14.08 5.58 7.19
N VAL A 374 14.14 4.64 8.12
CA VAL A 374 13.70 4.88 9.50
C VAL A 374 14.64 5.91 10.14
N PRO A 375 14.12 7.08 10.56
CA PRO A 375 14.94 8.08 11.24
C PRO A 375 15.53 7.50 12.51
N ALA A 376 16.81 7.75 12.77
CA ALA A 376 17.42 7.35 14.04
C ALA A 376 16.66 8.02 15.19
N THR A 377 16.11 7.21 16.09
CA THR A 377 15.53 7.66 17.36
C THR A 377 16.63 8.38 18.14
N ARG A 378 16.37 9.64 18.54
CA ARG A 378 17.31 10.46 19.29
C ARG A 378 17.32 10.14 20.77
#